data_AF-A0A3D9RVM3-F1
#
_entry.id   AF-A0A3D9RVM3-F1
#
_cell.length_a   1.000
_cell.length_b   1.000
_cell.length_c   1.000
_cell.angle_alpha   90.00
_cell.angle_beta   90.00
_cell.angle_gamma   90.00
#
_symmetry.space_group_name_H-M   'P 1'
#
loop_
_entity.id
_entity.type
_entity.pdbx_description
1 polymer ?
#
loop_
_entity_poly.entity_id
_entity_poly.type
_entity_poly.pdbx_seq_one_letter_code
_entity_poly.pdbx_strand_id
1 'polypeptide(L)'
;MKILYQTRKKRFFLSMKSVKQHSPLSRLVINSLAFLLLFSLNLSAQEGDVVNGEKLFKSTCAACHKLDKKLVGPALKGVTERREQDWLISWIKDSPGMIKSGDKLAIQVFEENNKLPMTANPHLSDQDIIDILAYTKGEPAAKETVAVAQEVDPGVERGKQIFKANCAACHKLEGKLIGPELLKITDKRDADWLKAWIKDNNALVASGDKLAKEVQDSNPAAMTPFPQLSDQDIDDVLKYLAVGDVKPVTATTTSAKDEEIFNKPGIGILPSLGLTILAFLLLSLIVAATTNKKVAEDEEVTESMLKSLIFNPFLRFLAVIFFLLLGAWLLFGWLLQIDVNEGYQPIQPIAFSHAVHAGDNKIDCQYCHSSAKHSKTSGVPTANVCMNCHKSISEYNGELFGDYSKEDLDNEIQKIYDAVGWDKENVQYIEGYEQKPIEWVRIHNLADFAYYNHSQHVTVAGLDCQKCHGPVETMHDMYQFSPLTMGWCIDCHRTTEVDMTENGYYKNIHDQLAKKYGVEKVTEAQMGGLECGKCHY
;
A
#
# COMPACT_ATOMS: atom_id res chain seq x y z
N MET A 1 -27.11 -36.32 -77.07
CA MET A 1 -25.97 -36.79 -76.25
C MET A 1 -24.66 -36.03 -76.54
N LYS A 2 -24.66 -34.67 -76.58
CA LYS A 2 -23.44 -33.85 -76.75
C LYS A 2 -23.34 -32.63 -75.80
N ILE A 3 -24.36 -32.35 -74.99
CA ILE A 3 -24.41 -31.16 -74.11
C ILE A 3 -23.93 -31.47 -72.68
N LEU A 4 -23.92 -32.73 -72.25
CA LEU A 4 -23.53 -33.11 -70.87
C LEU A 4 -22.03 -33.35 -70.67
N TYR A 5 -21.21 -33.37 -71.72
CA TYR A 5 -19.76 -33.64 -71.59
C TYR A 5 -18.91 -32.35 -71.44
N GLN A 6 -19.40 -31.21 -71.93
CA GLN A 6 -18.65 -29.93 -71.89
C GLN A 6 -18.70 -29.24 -70.52
N THR A 7 -19.72 -29.49 -69.70
CA THR A 7 -19.90 -28.83 -68.40
C THR A 7 -19.07 -29.44 -67.26
N ARG A 8 -18.70 -30.73 -67.35
CA ARG A 8 -17.84 -31.37 -66.33
C ARG A 8 -16.36 -30.99 -66.46
N LYS A 9 -15.84 -30.75 -67.67
CA LYS A 9 -14.42 -30.40 -67.88
C LYS A 9 -14.09 -28.98 -67.39
N LYS A 10 -15.04 -28.03 -67.46
CA LYS A 10 -14.87 -26.67 -66.93
C LYS A 10 -14.87 -26.60 -65.39
N ARG A 11 -15.64 -27.46 -64.70
CA ARG A 11 -15.65 -27.50 -63.22
C ARG A 11 -14.40 -28.15 -62.63
N PHE A 12 -13.77 -29.10 -63.32
CA PHE A 12 -12.54 -29.74 -62.81
C PHE A 12 -11.29 -28.85 -62.97
N PHE A 13 -11.21 -28.05 -64.03
CA PHE A 13 -10.06 -27.15 -64.27
C PHE A 13 -10.07 -25.85 -63.45
N LEU A 14 -11.23 -25.44 -62.91
CA LEU A 14 -11.32 -24.28 -62.01
C LEU A 14 -10.93 -24.61 -60.55
N SER A 15 -10.81 -25.90 -60.19
CA SER A 15 -10.41 -26.33 -58.84
C SER A 15 -8.89 -26.33 -58.62
N MET A 16 -8.07 -26.50 -59.67
CA MET A 16 -6.62 -26.63 -59.52
C MET A 16 -5.83 -25.31 -59.65
N LYS A 17 -6.47 -24.18 -59.96
CA LYS A 17 -5.78 -22.88 -60.02
C LYS A 17 -5.66 -22.18 -58.66
N SER A 18 -6.38 -22.64 -57.64
CA SER A 18 -6.33 -22.04 -56.29
C SER A 18 -5.07 -22.44 -55.51
N VAL A 19 -4.43 -23.57 -55.82
CA VAL A 19 -3.39 -24.15 -54.94
C VAL A 19 -2.03 -23.45 -55.05
N LYS A 20 -1.77 -22.68 -56.13
CA LYS A 20 -0.47 -21.99 -56.32
C LYS A 20 -0.35 -20.59 -55.70
N GLN A 21 -1.42 -20.02 -55.16
CA GLN A 21 -1.39 -18.68 -54.52
C GLN A 21 -1.45 -18.70 -53.00
N HIS A 22 -1.58 -19.89 -52.37
CA HIS A 22 -1.58 -20.00 -50.91
C HIS A 22 -0.17 -19.99 -50.28
N SER A 23 0.92 -20.07 -51.06
CA SER A 23 2.28 -20.16 -50.49
C SER A 23 2.87 -18.85 -49.94
N PRO A 24 2.65 -17.65 -50.51
CA PRO A 24 3.20 -16.42 -49.93
C PRO A 24 2.32 -15.88 -48.79
N LEU A 25 0.99 -15.99 -48.89
CA LEU A 25 0.05 -15.47 -47.88
C LEU A 25 0.08 -16.31 -46.60
N SER A 26 0.12 -17.64 -46.72
CA SER A 26 0.28 -18.53 -45.57
C SER A 26 1.63 -18.34 -44.88
N ARG A 27 2.71 -18.13 -45.64
CA ARG A 27 4.03 -17.84 -45.07
C ARG A 27 4.09 -16.47 -44.41
N LEU A 28 3.44 -15.45 -44.98
CA LEU A 28 3.37 -14.12 -44.36
C LEU A 28 2.55 -14.18 -43.06
N VAL A 29 1.40 -14.85 -43.05
CA VAL A 29 0.57 -15.00 -41.85
C VAL A 29 1.29 -15.80 -40.77
N ILE A 30 1.94 -16.93 -41.11
CA ILE A 30 2.69 -17.74 -40.14
C ILE A 30 3.90 -16.96 -39.60
N ASN A 31 4.64 -16.24 -40.46
CA ASN A 31 5.78 -15.45 -40.03
C ASN A 31 5.35 -14.23 -39.19
N SER A 32 4.23 -13.59 -39.52
CA SER A 32 3.67 -12.49 -38.72
C SER A 32 3.08 -12.98 -37.39
N LEU A 33 2.45 -14.17 -37.36
CA LEU A 33 1.96 -14.79 -36.12
C LEU A 33 3.12 -15.23 -35.22
N ALA A 34 4.19 -15.77 -35.81
CA ALA A 34 5.42 -16.12 -35.10
C ALA A 34 6.17 -14.87 -34.62
N PHE A 35 6.17 -13.79 -35.39
CA PHE A 35 6.73 -12.50 -34.98
C PHE A 35 5.88 -11.87 -33.87
N LEU A 36 4.55 -11.98 -33.92
CA LEU A 36 3.66 -11.55 -32.83
C LEU A 36 3.85 -12.40 -31.57
N LEU A 37 3.96 -13.72 -31.67
CA LEU A 37 4.26 -14.61 -30.54
C LEU A 37 5.64 -14.34 -29.91
N LEU A 38 6.65 -14.07 -30.74
CA LEU A 38 7.99 -13.68 -30.27
C LEU A 38 8.02 -12.25 -29.70
N PHE A 39 7.19 -11.34 -30.22
CA PHE A 39 7.04 -9.99 -29.69
C PHE A 39 6.25 -9.98 -28.37
N SER A 40 5.23 -10.84 -28.23
CA SER A 40 4.48 -11.07 -26.99
C SER A 40 5.35 -11.66 -25.87
N LEU A 41 6.42 -12.38 -26.20
CA LEU A 41 7.39 -12.88 -25.22
C LEU A 41 8.43 -11.84 -24.80
N ASN A 42 8.54 -10.71 -25.49
CA ASN A 42 9.50 -9.64 -25.17
C ASN A 42 8.83 -8.37 -24.61
N LEU A 43 7.50 -8.25 -24.67
CA LEU A 43 6.76 -7.07 -24.22
C LEU A 43 6.26 -7.19 -22.77
N SER A 44 7.02 -7.87 -21.92
CA SER A 44 6.93 -7.73 -20.47
C SER A 44 8.10 -6.87 -20.00
N ALA A 45 8.19 -5.64 -20.50
CA ALA A 45 8.90 -4.62 -19.75
C ALA A 45 8.04 -4.35 -18.50
N GLN A 46 8.46 -4.89 -17.35
CA GLN A 46 7.89 -4.50 -16.06
C GLN A 46 8.22 -3.02 -15.86
N GLU A 47 7.26 -2.17 -16.22
CA GLU A 47 7.32 -0.76 -15.89
C GLU A 47 7.09 -0.64 -14.38
N GLY A 48 8.04 -0.03 -13.67
CA GLY A 48 7.98 0.07 -12.21
C GLY A 48 7.03 1.17 -11.76
N ASP A 49 6.33 0.93 -10.66
CA ASP A 49 5.46 1.91 -10.01
C ASP A 49 6.32 2.93 -9.25
N VAL A 50 6.37 4.17 -9.75
CA VAL A 50 7.14 5.28 -9.17
C VAL A 50 6.63 5.65 -7.78
N VAL A 51 5.33 5.50 -7.49
CA VAL A 51 4.72 5.84 -6.20
C VAL A 51 5.09 4.81 -5.14
N ASN A 52 4.93 3.52 -5.45
CA ASN A 52 5.40 2.44 -4.58
C ASN A 52 6.93 2.51 -4.38
N GLY A 53 7.67 2.79 -5.46
CA GLY A 53 9.11 2.98 -5.45
C GLY A 53 9.58 4.10 -4.54
N GLU A 54 8.88 5.25 -4.53
CA GLU A 54 9.17 6.36 -3.61
C GLU A 54 8.99 5.95 -2.15
N LYS A 55 7.89 5.24 -1.85
CA LYS A 55 7.60 4.76 -0.49
C LYS A 55 8.69 3.81 0.01
N LEU A 56 9.03 2.80 -0.80
CA LEU A 56 10.08 1.83 -0.49
C LEU A 56 11.46 2.49 -0.37
N PHE A 57 11.77 3.45 -1.24
CA PHE A 57 13.02 4.20 -1.17
C PHE A 57 13.13 5.01 0.13
N LYS A 58 12.06 5.68 0.55
CA LYS A 58 12.03 6.46 1.80
C LYS A 58 12.20 5.58 3.05
N SER A 59 11.58 4.41 3.08
CA SER A 59 11.66 3.51 4.23
C SER A 59 12.99 2.75 4.32
N THR A 60 13.58 2.39 3.18
CA THR A 60 14.69 1.42 3.14
C THR A 60 16.01 2.03 2.69
N CYS A 61 15.99 2.97 1.74
CA CYS A 61 17.21 3.43 1.05
C CYS A 61 17.66 4.84 1.50
N ALA A 62 16.72 5.70 1.89
CA ALA A 62 16.95 7.14 2.10
C ALA A 62 17.85 7.49 3.29
N ALA A 63 18.07 6.53 4.19
CA ALA A 63 19.02 6.64 5.30
C ALA A 63 20.48 6.68 4.81
N CYS A 64 20.78 5.98 3.70
CA CYS A 64 22.13 5.87 3.16
C CYS A 64 22.31 6.55 1.80
N HIS A 65 21.24 6.68 1.01
CA HIS A 65 21.27 7.24 -0.34
C HIS A 65 20.44 8.52 -0.46
N LYS A 66 20.87 9.43 -1.33
CA LYS A 66 20.06 10.53 -1.87
C LYS A 66 20.01 10.41 -3.39
N LEU A 67 19.01 11.01 -4.02
CA LEU A 67 18.88 10.96 -5.48
C LEU A 67 19.99 11.79 -6.14
N ASP A 68 20.22 13.00 -5.67
CA ASP A 68 21.01 14.03 -6.31
C ASP A 68 22.46 14.15 -5.81
N LYS A 69 22.78 13.59 -4.65
CA LYS A 69 24.11 13.70 -4.03
C LYS A 69 24.54 12.45 -3.28
N LYS A 70 25.86 12.29 -3.11
CA LYS A 70 26.45 11.23 -2.30
C LYS A 70 26.17 11.49 -0.81
N LEU A 71 25.80 10.45 -0.08
CA LEU A 71 25.63 10.48 1.38
C LEU A 71 26.54 9.43 2.03
N VAL A 72 25.99 8.27 2.40
CA VAL A 72 26.76 7.08 2.80
C VAL A 72 27.06 6.25 1.56
N GLY A 73 26.03 6.04 0.72
CA GLY A 73 26.15 5.48 -0.62
C GLY A 73 26.14 6.55 -1.72
N PRO A 74 26.41 6.15 -2.98
CA PRO A 74 26.40 7.03 -4.14
C PRO A 74 25.01 7.61 -4.44
N ALA A 75 24.99 8.71 -5.22
CA ALA A 75 23.76 9.32 -5.73
C ALA A 75 23.03 8.34 -6.68
N LEU A 76 21.72 8.17 -6.48
CA LEU A 76 20.96 7.16 -7.21
C LEU A 76 20.15 7.70 -8.40
N LYS A 77 20.06 9.03 -8.60
CA LYS A 77 19.35 9.60 -9.75
C LYS A 77 19.93 9.06 -11.06
N GLY A 78 19.09 8.45 -11.91
CA GLY A 78 19.48 7.86 -13.19
C GLY A 78 20.40 6.64 -13.07
N VAL A 79 20.36 5.89 -11.95
CA VAL A 79 21.24 4.72 -11.78
C VAL A 79 20.99 3.63 -12.84
N THR A 80 19.75 3.50 -13.31
CA THR A 80 19.35 2.59 -14.39
C THR A 80 19.95 2.95 -15.75
N GLU A 81 20.47 4.16 -15.93
CA GLU A 81 21.22 4.56 -17.13
C GLU A 81 22.71 4.19 -17.01
N ARG A 82 23.18 3.99 -15.78
CA ARG A 82 24.59 3.70 -15.48
C ARG A 82 24.88 2.21 -15.33
N ARG A 83 23.86 1.39 -15.08
CA ARG A 83 23.97 -0.04 -14.78
C ARG A 83 22.74 -0.80 -15.28
N GLU A 84 22.97 -2.03 -15.72
CA GLU A 84 21.92 -2.95 -16.15
C GLU A 84 20.97 -3.30 -14.98
N GLN A 85 19.67 -3.38 -15.29
CA GLN A 85 18.62 -3.60 -14.29
C GLN A 85 18.79 -4.93 -13.53
N ASP A 86 19.07 -6.02 -14.23
CA ASP A 86 19.26 -7.34 -13.63
C ASP A 86 20.46 -7.39 -12.66
N TRP A 87 21.50 -6.62 -12.99
CA TRP A 87 22.66 -6.47 -12.12
C TRP A 87 22.31 -5.66 -10.86
N LEU A 88 21.53 -4.58 -11.01
CA LEU A 88 21.05 -3.77 -9.88
C LEU A 88 20.15 -4.59 -8.94
N ILE A 89 19.27 -5.43 -9.49
CA ILE A 89 18.43 -6.35 -8.70
C ILE A 89 19.30 -7.29 -7.87
N SER A 90 20.28 -7.94 -8.50
CA SER A 90 21.21 -8.85 -7.82
C SER A 90 22.02 -8.15 -6.73
N TRP A 91 22.48 -6.92 -7.02
CA TRP A 91 23.26 -6.10 -6.10
C TRP A 91 22.47 -5.63 -4.88
N ILE A 92 21.21 -5.20 -5.09
CA ILE A 92 20.34 -4.72 -4.01
C ILE A 92 19.93 -5.88 -3.09
N LYS A 93 19.73 -7.08 -3.66
CA LYS A 93 19.42 -8.30 -2.91
C LYS A 93 20.61 -8.82 -2.10
N ASP A 94 21.80 -8.90 -2.69
CA ASP A 94 22.99 -9.45 -2.04
C ASP A 94 24.31 -8.82 -2.50
N SER A 95 24.55 -7.57 -2.12
CA SER A 95 25.82 -6.86 -2.37
C SER A 95 27.05 -7.58 -1.77
N PRO A 96 27.05 -8.05 -0.51
CA PRO A 96 28.19 -8.78 0.05
C PRO A 96 28.53 -10.06 -0.71
N GLY A 97 27.53 -10.82 -1.15
CA GLY A 97 27.71 -12.02 -1.97
C GLY A 97 28.32 -11.71 -3.34
N MET A 98 27.90 -10.62 -3.99
CA MET A 98 28.49 -10.18 -5.26
C MET A 98 29.95 -9.70 -5.11
N ILE A 99 30.30 -9.05 -4.01
CA ILE A 99 31.71 -8.70 -3.73
C ILE A 99 32.54 -9.96 -3.54
N LYS A 100 32.03 -10.94 -2.78
CA LYS A 100 32.72 -12.21 -2.50
C LYS A 100 32.88 -13.10 -3.74
N SER A 101 31.94 -13.04 -4.68
CA SER A 101 32.00 -13.82 -5.93
C SER A 101 33.08 -13.33 -6.91
N GLY A 102 33.69 -12.17 -6.64
CA GLY A 102 34.71 -11.59 -7.50
C GLY A 102 34.15 -10.74 -8.64
N ASP A 103 32.87 -10.32 -8.56
CA ASP A 103 32.29 -9.40 -9.54
C ASP A 103 33.09 -8.09 -9.54
N LYS A 104 33.63 -7.73 -10.71
CA LYS A 104 34.54 -6.59 -10.85
C LYS A 104 33.84 -5.25 -10.57
N LEU A 105 32.55 -5.14 -10.91
CA LEU A 105 31.76 -3.93 -10.70
C LEU A 105 31.36 -3.81 -9.22
N ALA A 106 31.00 -4.92 -8.59
CA ALA A 106 30.74 -5.00 -7.15
C ALA A 106 31.95 -4.54 -6.32
N ILE A 107 33.15 -5.06 -6.66
CA ILE A 107 34.41 -4.70 -6.00
C ILE A 107 34.72 -3.21 -6.23
N GLN A 108 34.56 -2.71 -7.46
CA GLN A 108 34.78 -1.30 -7.76
C GLN A 108 33.87 -0.39 -6.93
N VAL A 109 32.55 -0.67 -6.89
CA VAL A 109 31.58 0.11 -6.11
C VAL A 109 31.92 0.06 -4.61
N PHE A 110 32.36 -1.10 -4.11
CA PHE A 110 32.80 -1.25 -2.73
C PHE A 110 34.04 -0.42 -2.39
N GLU A 111 35.05 -0.41 -3.27
CA GLU A 111 36.27 0.39 -3.09
C GLU A 111 36.00 1.91 -3.15
N GLU A 112 35.13 2.36 -4.05
CA GLU A 112 34.76 3.77 -4.24
C GLU A 112 33.87 4.34 -3.11
N ASN A 113 33.28 3.47 -2.28
CA ASN A 113 32.35 3.83 -1.21
C ASN A 113 32.85 3.38 0.18
N ASN A 114 34.09 3.74 0.48
CA ASN A 114 34.72 3.57 1.80
C ASN A 114 34.83 2.11 2.29
N LYS A 115 34.75 1.12 1.38
CA LYS A 115 34.76 -0.30 1.74
C LYS A 115 33.66 -0.67 2.73
N LEU A 116 32.54 0.06 2.68
CA LEU A 116 31.32 -0.27 3.41
C LEU A 116 30.41 -1.07 2.48
N PRO A 117 30.10 -2.34 2.79
CA PRO A 117 29.19 -3.12 1.96
C PRO A 117 27.78 -2.56 2.11
N MET A 118 27.04 -2.52 1.00
CA MET A 118 25.61 -2.20 1.07
C MET A 118 24.89 -3.33 1.81
N THR A 119 23.94 -2.98 2.69
CA THR A 119 23.11 -3.96 3.39
C THR A 119 22.33 -4.79 2.36
N ALA A 120 22.36 -6.12 2.52
CA ALA A 120 21.60 -7.04 1.68
C ALA A 120 20.09 -6.89 1.96
N ASN A 121 19.27 -6.82 0.92
CA ASN A 121 17.82 -6.70 1.03
C ASN A 121 17.11 -7.88 0.35
N PRO A 122 17.31 -9.13 0.81
CA PRO A 122 16.70 -10.31 0.20
C PRO A 122 15.17 -10.36 0.38
N HIS A 123 14.62 -9.52 1.27
CA HIS A 123 13.19 -9.41 1.53
C HIS A 123 12.44 -8.61 0.45
N LEU A 124 13.15 -7.81 -0.37
CA LEU A 124 12.53 -7.08 -1.47
C LEU A 124 12.31 -8.03 -2.66
N SER A 125 11.10 -8.01 -3.22
CA SER A 125 10.81 -8.72 -4.46
C SER A 125 11.53 -8.06 -5.65
N ASP A 126 11.63 -8.77 -6.78
CA ASP A 126 12.16 -8.15 -8.01
C ASP A 126 11.34 -6.93 -8.43
N GLN A 127 10.01 -6.98 -8.24
CA GLN A 127 9.11 -5.88 -8.55
C GLN A 127 9.33 -4.68 -7.61
N ASP A 128 9.51 -4.90 -6.31
CA ASP A 128 9.82 -3.82 -5.36
C ASP A 128 11.11 -3.08 -5.75
N ILE A 129 12.11 -3.83 -6.22
CA ILE A 129 13.36 -3.24 -6.69
C ILE A 129 13.14 -2.49 -8.00
N ILE A 130 12.36 -3.02 -8.93
CA ILE A 130 12.01 -2.35 -10.19
C ILE A 130 11.26 -1.03 -9.92
N ASP A 131 10.35 -1.01 -8.96
CA ASP A 131 9.61 0.17 -8.52
C ASP A 131 10.56 1.23 -7.91
N ILE A 132 11.46 0.81 -7.00
CA ILE A 132 12.52 1.68 -6.45
C ILE A 132 13.38 2.25 -7.58
N LEU A 133 13.80 1.42 -8.53
CA LEU A 133 14.62 1.84 -9.67
C LEU A 133 13.86 2.82 -10.58
N ALA A 134 12.55 2.63 -10.78
CA ALA A 134 11.71 3.58 -11.49
C ALA A 134 11.69 4.96 -10.79
N TYR A 135 11.54 4.99 -9.45
CA TYR A 135 11.66 6.23 -8.68
C TYR A 135 13.03 6.91 -8.83
N THR A 136 14.11 6.12 -8.88
CA THR A 136 15.45 6.68 -9.04
C THR A 136 15.71 7.33 -10.41
N LYS A 137 14.86 7.13 -11.43
CA LYS A 137 14.98 7.86 -12.71
C LYS A 137 14.77 9.38 -12.54
N GLY A 138 14.13 9.81 -11.46
CA GLY A 138 13.92 11.23 -11.16
C GLY A 138 12.84 11.89 -12.00
N GLU A 139 11.95 11.08 -12.57
CA GLU A 139 10.68 11.53 -13.15
C GLU A 139 9.68 11.75 -12.02
N PRO A 140 8.96 12.88 -11.97
CA PRO A 140 7.94 13.07 -10.96
C PRO A 140 6.84 12.03 -11.17
N ALA A 141 6.47 11.31 -10.10
CA ALA A 141 5.23 10.54 -10.09
C ALA A 141 4.11 11.42 -10.67
N ALA A 142 3.37 10.91 -11.65
CA ALA A 142 2.21 11.60 -12.19
C ALA A 142 1.28 11.94 -11.04
N LYS A 143 1.28 13.22 -10.65
CA LYS A 143 0.52 13.70 -9.51
C LYS A 143 -0.96 13.66 -9.89
N GLU A 144 -1.73 12.77 -9.29
CA GLU A 144 -3.17 13.03 -9.14
C GLU A 144 -3.32 14.31 -8.30
N THR A 145 -3.77 15.35 -9.00
CA THR A 145 -4.20 16.68 -8.54
C THR A 145 -3.33 17.38 -7.48
N VAL A 146 -2.47 18.28 -7.95
CA VAL A 146 -1.75 19.24 -7.10
C VAL A 146 -2.73 20.28 -6.55
N ALA A 147 -3.02 20.17 -5.26
CA ALA A 147 -3.46 21.30 -4.45
C ALA A 147 -2.39 22.40 -4.49
N VAL A 148 -2.80 23.65 -4.73
CA VAL A 148 -1.95 24.82 -4.48
C VAL A 148 -1.84 24.98 -2.98
N ALA A 149 -0.83 24.36 -2.37
CA ALA A 149 -0.49 24.58 -0.96
C ALA A 149 0.26 25.91 -0.84
N GLN A 150 -0.23 26.79 0.04
CA GLN A 150 0.54 27.91 0.55
C GLN A 150 1.71 27.32 1.36
N GLU A 151 2.95 27.73 1.08
CA GLU A 151 4.15 27.23 1.78
C GLU A 151 4.03 27.46 3.30
N VAL A 152 3.83 26.38 4.06
CA VAL A 152 4.01 26.39 5.51
C VAL A 152 5.51 26.18 5.76
N ASP A 153 6.17 27.16 6.39
CA ASP A 153 7.60 27.11 6.77
C ASP A 153 7.88 25.78 7.51
N PRO A 154 8.84 24.95 7.05
CA PRO A 154 9.19 23.69 7.73
C PRO A 154 9.54 23.82 9.22
N GLY A 155 9.90 25.02 9.68
CA GLY A 155 10.10 25.34 11.09
C GLY A 155 8.82 25.33 11.93
N VAL A 156 7.65 25.60 11.34
CA VAL A 156 6.34 25.55 12.02
C VAL A 156 6.03 24.11 12.45
N GLU A 157 6.28 23.13 11.58
CA GLU A 157 6.02 21.73 11.90
C GLU A 157 7.01 21.17 12.93
N ARG A 158 8.30 21.53 12.84
CA ARG A 158 9.28 21.17 13.87
C ARG A 158 8.93 21.81 15.21
N GLY A 159 8.51 23.07 15.20
CA GLY A 159 8.05 23.79 16.38
C GLY A 159 6.84 23.15 17.04
N LYS A 160 5.88 22.68 16.24
CA LYS A 160 4.70 21.93 16.71
C LYS A 160 5.08 20.66 17.47
N GLN A 161 6.03 19.89 16.95
CA GLN A 161 6.49 18.66 17.59
C GLN A 161 7.18 18.95 18.93
N ILE A 162 8.05 19.97 18.99
CA ILE A 162 8.75 20.37 20.21
C ILE A 162 7.74 20.91 21.24
N PHE A 163 6.77 21.72 20.80
CA PHE A 163 5.69 22.23 21.65
C PHE A 163 4.85 21.08 22.24
N LYS A 164 4.46 20.10 21.42
CA LYS A 164 3.69 18.93 21.87
C LYS A 164 4.45 18.11 22.93
N ALA A 165 5.75 17.93 22.73
CA ALA A 165 6.58 17.13 23.64
C ALA A 165 6.91 17.83 24.97
N ASN A 166 7.07 19.16 24.96
CA ASN A 166 7.66 19.88 26.11
C ASN A 166 6.74 20.91 26.75
N CYS A 167 5.75 21.44 26.02
CA CYS A 167 4.99 22.63 26.42
C CYS A 167 3.49 22.35 26.60
N ALA A 168 2.93 21.46 25.77
CA ALA A 168 1.49 21.20 25.68
C ALA A 168 0.87 20.60 26.95
N ALA A 169 1.69 20.01 27.83
CA ALA A 169 1.24 19.52 29.13
C ALA A 169 0.77 20.63 30.07
N CYS A 170 1.24 21.87 29.86
CA CYS A 170 0.93 23.02 30.73
C CYS A 170 0.35 24.22 29.97
N HIS A 171 0.66 24.38 28.68
CA HIS A 171 0.21 25.48 27.84
C HIS A 171 -0.72 25.01 26.72
N LYS A 172 -1.71 25.83 26.37
CA LYS A 172 -2.52 25.68 25.16
C LYS A 172 -2.17 26.78 24.15
N LEU A 173 -2.45 26.54 22.86
CA LEU A 173 -2.43 27.61 21.87
C LEU A 173 -3.46 28.67 22.24
N GLU A 174 -4.71 28.27 22.43
CA GLU A 174 -5.80 29.15 22.85
C GLU A 174 -6.39 28.72 24.19
N GLY A 175 -6.70 29.69 25.05
CA GLY A 175 -7.30 29.43 26.36
C GLY A 175 -6.29 29.05 27.47
N LYS A 176 -6.74 29.20 28.72
CA LYS A 176 -5.91 28.97 29.91
C LYS A 176 -5.85 27.48 30.27
N LEU A 177 -4.66 27.00 30.65
CA LEU A 177 -4.47 25.68 31.28
C LEU A 177 -3.76 25.86 32.63
N ILE A 178 -2.52 25.38 32.78
CA ILE A 178 -1.66 25.62 33.94
C ILE A 178 -0.86 26.91 33.71
N GLY A 179 -0.36 27.09 32.49
CA GLY A 179 0.18 28.33 31.98
C GLY A 179 -0.84 29.13 31.15
N PRO A 180 -0.51 30.40 30.80
CA PRO A 180 -1.31 31.20 29.89
C PRO A 180 -1.30 30.63 28.46
N GLU A 181 -2.25 31.10 27.65
CA GLU A 181 -2.32 30.82 26.21
C GLU A 181 -1.10 31.39 25.48
N LEU A 182 -0.61 30.67 24.46
CA LEU A 182 0.63 31.02 23.77
C LEU A 182 0.47 31.33 22.28
N LEU A 183 -0.74 31.19 21.70
CA LEU A 183 -0.99 31.59 20.32
C LEU A 183 -0.73 33.09 20.16
N LYS A 184 0.08 33.43 19.15
CA LYS A 184 0.56 34.78 18.85
C LYS A 184 1.27 35.47 20.02
N ILE A 185 1.93 34.71 20.89
CA ILE A 185 2.73 35.29 21.98
C ILE A 185 3.88 36.16 21.45
N THR A 186 4.40 35.85 20.27
CA THR A 186 5.42 36.63 19.53
C THR A 186 4.94 38.03 19.14
N ASP A 187 3.62 38.27 19.05
CA ASP A 187 3.06 39.60 18.80
C ASP A 187 3.01 40.44 20.09
N LYS A 188 3.01 39.76 21.24
CA LYS A 188 2.85 40.39 22.56
C LYS A 188 4.18 40.54 23.31
N ARG A 189 5.22 39.83 22.91
CA ARG A 189 6.51 39.74 23.60
C ARG A 189 7.67 39.59 22.62
N ASP A 190 8.80 40.17 22.99
CA ASP A 190 10.03 40.09 22.22
C ASP A 190 10.57 38.66 22.13
N ALA A 191 11.03 38.25 20.95
CA ALA A 191 11.45 36.88 20.68
C ALA A 191 12.73 36.49 21.44
N ASP A 192 13.68 37.41 21.61
CA ASP A 192 14.91 37.15 22.35
C ASP A 192 14.63 37.03 23.85
N TRP A 193 13.69 37.85 24.35
CA TRP A 193 13.21 37.71 25.73
C TRP A 193 12.50 36.37 25.97
N LEU A 194 11.60 35.96 25.06
CA LEU A 194 10.92 34.66 25.14
C LEU A 194 11.92 33.50 25.12
N LYS A 195 12.97 33.60 24.30
CA LYS A 195 14.04 32.61 24.23
C LYS A 195 14.83 32.51 25.53
N ALA A 196 15.18 33.65 26.14
CA ALA A 196 15.84 33.68 27.45
C ALA A 196 14.95 33.09 28.56
N TRP A 197 13.65 33.41 28.53
CA TRP A 197 12.66 32.90 29.49
C TRP A 197 12.46 31.37 29.38
N ILE A 198 12.34 30.84 28.16
CA ILE A 198 12.17 29.40 27.93
C ILE A 198 13.42 28.62 28.37
N LYS A 199 14.63 29.15 28.08
CA LYS A 199 15.88 28.49 28.49
C LYS A 199 16.08 28.48 30.00
N ASP A 200 15.95 29.64 30.65
CA ASP A 200 16.18 29.77 32.08
C ASP A 200 15.42 30.97 32.68
N ASN A 201 14.13 30.75 32.99
CA ASN A 201 13.31 31.78 33.62
C ASN A 201 13.82 32.17 35.02
N ASN A 202 14.43 31.26 35.78
CA ASN A 202 14.94 31.55 37.12
C ASN A 202 16.11 32.54 37.07
N ALA A 203 17.02 32.36 36.11
CA ALA A 203 18.11 33.32 35.88
C ALA A 203 17.58 34.68 35.44
N LEU A 204 16.53 34.73 34.61
CA LEU A 204 15.94 35.98 34.14
C LEU A 204 15.27 36.75 35.31
N VAL A 205 14.57 36.07 36.19
CA VAL A 205 14.01 36.66 37.43
C VAL A 205 15.13 37.17 38.34
N ALA A 206 16.18 36.37 38.54
CA ALA A 206 17.31 36.71 39.41
C ALA A 206 18.10 37.94 38.90
N SER A 207 18.13 38.15 37.58
CA SER A 207 18.73 39.34 36.95
C SER A 207 18.05 40.66 37.33
N GLY A 208 16.87 40.60 37.93
CA GLY A 208 16.08 41.77 38.31
C GLY A 208 15.12 42.25 37.22
N ASP A 209 14.92 41.48 36.15
CA ASP A 209 13.95 41.78 35.11
C ASP A 209 12.53 41.91 35.71
N LYS A 210 11.90 43.06 35.46
CA LYS A 210 10.61 43.41 36.07
C LYS A 210 9.47 42.58 35.49
N LEU A 211 9.53 42.23 34.21
CA LEU A 211 8.52 41.46 33.51
C LEU A 211 8.58 39.98 33.91
N ALA A 212 9.79 39.44 34.05
CA ALA A 212 10.05 38.09 34.55
C ALA A 212 9.44 37.87 35.94
N LYS A 213 9.63 38.86 36.84
CA LYS A 213 9.03 38.86 38.19
C LYS A 213 7.50 38.93 38.15
N GLU A 214 6.93 39.81 37.33
CA GLU A 214 5.48 39.92 37.17
C GLU A 214 4.83 38.63 36.64
N VAL A 215 5.48 37.96 35.67
CA VAL A 215 5.02 36.68 35.14
C VAL A 215 5.14 35.56 36.19
N GLN A 216 6.19 35.56 37.02
CA GLN A 216 6.32 34.59 38.11
C GLN A 216 5.33 34.84 39.26
N ASP A 217 5.07 36.10 39.61
CA ASP A 217 4.14 36.48 40.68
C ASP A 217 2.67 36.23 40.30
N SER A 218 2.35 36.28 39.01
CA SER A 218 0.98 36.07 38.49
C SER A 218 0.60 34.60 38.26
N ASN A 219 1.54 33.66 38.37
CA ASN A 219 1.25 32.23 38.24
C ASN A 219 1.88 31.39 39.37
N PRO A 220 1.08 30.79 40.28
CA PRO A 220 1.62 30.01 41.40
C PRO A 220 2.33 28.72 41.00
N ALA A 221 2.17 28.26 39.74
CA ALA A 221 2.94 27.16 39.17
C ALA A 221 4.18 27.71 38.46
N ALA A 222 5.37 27.45 39.01
CA ALA A 222 6.63 27.86 38.40
C ALA A 222 6.86 27.11 37.08
N MET A 223 7.18 27.84 36.01
CA MET A 223 7.56 27.24 34.73
C MET A 223 8.92 26.55 34.87
N THR A 224 9.00 25.29 34.42
CA THR A 224 10.28 24.56 34.37
C THR A 224 11.21 25.20 33.33
N PRO A 225 12.52 25.40 33.61
CA PRO A 225 13.48 25.85 32.61
C PRO A 225 13.81 24.74 31.61
N PHE A 226 14.06 25.09 30.35
CA PHE A 226 14.39 24.15 29.27
C PHE A 226 15.80 24.38 28.69
N PRO A 227 16.89 24.25 29.49
CA PRO A 227 18.25 24.49 29.03
C PRO A 227 18.74 23.48 27.98
N GLN A 228 18.04 22.35 27.82
CA GLN A 228 18.33 21.31 26.83
C GLN A 228 17.89 21.67 25.40
N LEU A 229 17.01 22.66 25.22
CA LEU A 229 16.55 23.07 23.89
C LEU A 229 17.58 24.00 23.24
N SER A 230 17.91 23.74 21.97
CA SER A 230 18.79 24.62 21.20
C SER A 230 18.10 25.94 20.84
N ASP A 231 18.87 26.94 20.41
CA ASP A 231 18.27 28.21 19.95
C ASP A 231 17.33 28.01 18.76
N GLN A 232 17.68 27.08 17.86
CA GLN A 232 16.86 26.74 16.69
C GLN A 232 15.57 26.03 17.08
N ASP A 233 15.60 25.16 18.10
CA ASP A 233 14.40 24.48 18.61
C ASP A 233 13.40 25.48 19.16
N ILE A 234 13.89 26.48 19.90
CA ILE A 234 13.05 27.54 20.46
C ILE A 234 12.52 28.45 19.35
N ASP A 235 13.35 28.79 18.35
CA ASP A 235 12.90 29.59 17.20
C ASP A 235 11.80 28.88 16.41
N ASP A 236 11.92 27.57 16.20
CA ASP A 236 10.89 26.77 15.55
C ASP A 236 9.59 26.72 16.39
N VAL A 237 9.69 26.56 17.72
CA VAL A 237 8.52 26.67 18.62
C VAL A 237 7.86 28.05 18.51
N LEU A 238 8.63 29.14 18.52
CA LEU A 238 8.09 30.50 18.39
C LEU A 238 7.41 30.71 17.03
N LYS A 239 7.95 30.14 15.94
CA LYS A 239 7.29 30.15 14.63
C LYS A 239 5.95 29.43 14.66
N TYR A 240 5.87 28.26 15.30
CA TYR A 240 4.61 27.55 15.49
C TYR A 240 3.61 28.36 16.32
N LEU A 241 4.05 28.94 17.44
CA LEU A 241 3.20 29.78 18.28
C LEU A 241 2.67 31.03 17.56
N ALA A 242 3.40 31.56 16.56
CA ALA A 242 2.95 32.70 15.77
C ALA A 242 1.76 32.37 14.85
N VAL A 243 1.64 31.13 14.35
CA VAL A 243 0.64 30.74 13.33
C VAL A 243 -0.40 29.72 13.81
N GLY A 244 -0.10 28.93 14.84
CA GLY A 244 -0.97 27.88 15.37
C GLY A 244 -1.11 26.65 14.47
N ASP A 245 -2.16 25.85 14.70
CA ASP A 245 -2.45 24.67 13.88
C ASP A 245 -2.98 25.08 12.49
N VAL A 246 -2.15 24.90 11.47
CA VAL A 246 -2.53 25.16 10.08
C VAL A 246 -3.37 23.97 9.56
N LYS A 247 -4.67 24.18 9.32
CA LYS A 247 -5.57 23.16 8.73
C LYS A 247 -5.32 23.01 7.21
N PRO A 248 -5.19 21.80 6.67
CA PRO A 248 -5.39 21.56 5.25
C PRO A 248 -6.88 21.75 4.91
N VAL A 249 -7.20 22.45 3.82
CA VAL A 249 -8.58 22.58 3.34
C VAL A 249 -9.00 21.25 2.70
N THR A 250 -9.97 20.56 3.28
CA THR A 250 -10.60 19.34 2.73
C THR A 250 -11.51 19.70 1.54
N ALA A 251 -11.37 18.96 0.44
CA ALA A 251 -12.17 19.14 -0.77
C ALA A 251 -13.47 18.32 -0.70
N THR A 252 -14.59 18.94 -1.06
CA THR A 252 -15.89 18.29 -1.25
C THR A 252 -15.83 17.30 -2.41
N THR A 253 -16.09 16.02 -2.15
CA THR A 253 -16.12 14.93 -3.13
C THR A 253 -17.40 14.94 -3.96
N THR A 254 -17.25 15.00 -5.29
CA THR A 254 -18.26 14.52 -6.24
C THR A 254 -17.96 13.07 -6.62
N SER A 255 -18.98 12.22 -6.51
CA SER A 255 -19.00 10.76 -6.69
C SER A 255 -17.97 10.13 -7.62
N ALA A 256 -17.06 9.36 -7.01
CA ALA A 256 -16.20 8.36 -7.63
C ALA A 256 -16.94 7.01 -7.77
N LYS A 257 -17.86 6.89 -8.74
CA LYS A 257 -18.49 5.59 -9.05
C LYS A 257 -18.04 4.95 -10.37
N ASP A 258 -17.34 5.69 -11.23
CA ASP A 258 -17.01 5.21 -12.57
C ASP A 258 -15.52 4.82 -12.76
N GLU A 259 -14.61 5.24 -11.87
CA GLU A 259 -13.17 4.96 -11.98
C GLU A 259 -12.68 3.73 -11.18
N GLU A 260 -13.47 3.24 -10.22
CA GLU A 260 -13.05 2.16 -9.31
C GLU A 260 -12.93 0.76 -9.97
N ILE A 261 -13.31 0.62 -11.24
CA ILE A 261 -13.24 -0.64 -11.98
C ILE A 261 -11.84 -0.89 -12.57
N PHE A 262 -11.00 0.15 -12.73
CA PHE A 262 -9.76 0.02 -13.50
C PHE A 262 -8.48 -0.15 -12.68
N ASN A 263 -8.46 0.20 -11.38
CA ASN A 263 -7.22 0.32 -10.60
C ASN A 263 -7.09 -0.58 -9.36
N LYS A 264 -7.89 -1.64 -9.22
CA LYS A 264 -7.64 -2.66 -8.16
C LYS A 264 -6.55 -3.66 -8.58
N PRO A 265 -5.49 -3.87 -7.77
CA PRO A 265 -4.52 -4.93 -7.99
C PRO A 265 -5.22 -6.25 -7.69
N GLY A 266 -5.61 -6.94 -8.76
CA GLY A 266 -6.57 -8.05 -8.73
C GLY A 266 -7.31 -8.18 -10.06
N ILE A 267 -7.34 -7.09 -10.85
CA ILE A 267 -7.75 -7.12 -12.25
C ILE A 267 -6.49 -7.08 -13.14
N GLY A 268 -5.62 -8.09 -13.01
CA GLY A 268 -4.53 -8.39 -13.95
C GLY A 268 -5.04 -8.90 -15.31
N ILE A 269 -6.18 -8.38 -15.76
CA ILE A 269 -6.96 -8.89 -16.88
C ILE A 269 -7.12 -7.79 -17.96
N LEU A 270 -7.30 -6.51 -17.59
CA LEU A 270 -7.49 -5.41 -18.55
C LEU A 270 -6.32 -5.14 -19.54
N PRO A 271 -5.04 -5.21 -19.16
CA PRO A 271 -3.93 -5.02 -20.12
C PRO A 271 -3.86 -6.13 -21.16
N SER A 272 -4.19 -7.37 -20.77
CA SER A 272 -4.24 -8.53 -21.67
C SER A 272 -5.39 -8.42 -22.67
N LEU A 273 -6.48 -7.75 -22.27
CA LEU A 273 -7.62 -7.46 -23.14
C LEU A 273 -7.32 -6.40 -24.19
N GLY A 274 -6.68 -5.29 -23.77
CA GLY A 274 -6.28 -4.23 -24.70
C GLY A 274 -5.34 -4.73 -25.78
N LEU A 275 -4.37 -5.58 -25.41
CA LEU A 275 -3.42 -6.19 -26.35
C LEU A 275 -4.08 -7.18 -27.31
N THR A 276 -5.05 -7.98 -26.85
CA THR A 276 -5.79 -8.92 -27.71
C THR A 276 -6.76 -8.20 -28.64
N ILE A 277 -7.44 -7.15 -28.18
CA ILE A 277 -8.27 -6.26 -29.00
C ILE A 277 -7.40 -5.56 -30.06
N LEU A 278 -6.26 -5.00 -29.66
CA LEU A 278 -5.34 -4.29 -30.55
C LEU A 278 -4.74 -5.25 -31.60
N ALA A 279 -4.35 -6.46 -31.20
CA ALA A 279 -3.86 -7.49 -32.11
C ALA A 279 -4.95 -7.94 -33.09
N PHE A 280 -6.19 -8.09 -32.64
CA PHE A 280 -7.34 -8.41 -33.49
C PHE A 280 -7.67 -7.28 -34.47
N LEU A 281 -7.63 -6.01 -34.02
CA LEU A 281 -7.83 -4.83 -34.87
C LEU A 281 -6.71 -4.67 -35.90
N LEU A 282 -5.44 -4.86 -35.50
CA LEU A 282 -4.29 -4.84 -36.40
C LEU A 282 -4.36 -5.97 -37.44
N LEU A 283 -4.70 -7.18 -37.02
CA LEU A 283 -4.87 -8.31 -37.94
C LEU A 283 -6.05 -8.09 -38.89
N SER A 284 -7.14 -7.49 -38.41
CA SER A 284 -8.29 -7.12 -39.23
C SER A 284 -7.95 -6.02 -40.24
N LEU A 285 -7.18 -5.01 -39.84
CA LEU A 285 -6.66 -3.94 -40.69
C LEU A 285 -5.68 -4.47 -41.74
N ILE A 286 -4.75 -5.36 -41.36
CA ILE A 286 -3.78 -5.97 -42.28
C ILE A 286 -4.50 -6.82 -43.32
N VAL A 287 -5.50 -7.62 -42.92
CA VAL A 287 -6.32 -8.40 -43.85
C VAL A 287 -7.17 -7.49 -44.74
N ALA A 288 -7.78 -6.44 -44.21
CA ALA A 288 -8.53 -5.46 -45.01
C ALA A 288 -7.63 -4.76 -46.04
N ALA A 289 -6.44 -4.29 -45.63
CA ALA A 289 -5.47 -3.62 -46.49
C ALA A 289 -4.88 -4.55 -47.57
N THR A 290 -4.76 -5.85 -47.28
CA THR A 290 -4.24 -6.84 -48.25
C THR A 290 -5.31 -7.45 -49.15
N THR A 291 -6.59 -7.44 -48.74
CA THR A 291 -7.71 -7.99 -49.54
C THR A 291 -8.45 -6.94 -50.38
N ASN A 292 -8.53 -5.69 -49.94
CA ASN A 292 -9.13 -4.60 -50.73
C ASN A 292 -8.07 -3.81 -51.49
N LYS A 293 -7.78 -4.22 -52.73
CA LYS A 293 -6.96 -3.44 -53.68
C LYS A 293 -7.66 -2.18 -54.23
N LYS A 294 -8.74 -1.72 -53.58
CA LYS A 294 -9.50 -0.51 -53.91
C LYS A 294 -10.17 0.01 -52.65
N VAL A 295 -9.42 0.71 -51.79
CA VAL A 295 -10.06 1.64 -50.85
C VAL A 295 -10.21 2.94 -51.64
N ALA A 296 -11.45 3.33 -51.90
CA ALA A 296 -11.76 4.60 -52.57
C ALA A 296 -11.39 5.74 -51.62
N GLU A 297 -10.82 6.83 -52.18
CA GLU A 297 -10.16 7.92 -51.44
C GLU A 297 -11.07 8.78 -50.53
N ASP A 298 -12.38 8.49 -50.42
CA ASP A 298 -13.35 9.38 -49.76
C ASP A 298 -14.29 8.69 -48.72
N GLU A 299 -14.00 7.48 -48.24
CA GLU A 299 -14.86 6.79 -47.25
C GLU A 299 -14.23 6.81 -45.84
N GLU A 300 -15.00 7.22 -44.81
CA GLU A 300 -14.55 7.19 -43.41
C GLU A 300 -14.03 5.79 -43.03
N VAL A 301 -12.83 5.76 -42.43
CA VAL A 301 -12.08 4.53 -42.11
C VAL A 301 -12.93 3.54 -41.29
N THR A 302 -13.76 4.04 -40.39
CA THR A 302 -14.71 3.27 -39.56
C THR A 302 -15.76 2.53 -40.38
N GLU A 303 -16.32 3.15 -41.41
CA GLU A 303 -17.34 2.55 -42.27
C GLU A 303 -16.74 1.48 -43.19
N SER A 304 -15.53 1.75 -43.71
CA SER A 304 -14.76 0.80 -44.53
C SER A 304 -14.32 -0.44 -43.73
N MET A 305 -13.93 -0.26 -42.47
CA MET A 305 -13.61 -1.36 -41.55
C MET A 305 -14.82 -2.21 -41.23
N LEU A 306 -15.98 -1.61 -40.93
CA LEU A 306 -17.21 -2.33 -40.61
C LEU A 306 -17.72 -3.14 -41.83
N LYS A 307 -17.71 -2.53 -43.03
CA LYS A 307 -18.04 -3.22 -44.29
C LYS A 307 -17.08 -4.39 -44.54
N SER A 308 -15.77 -4.21 -44.35
CA SER A 308 -14.79 -5.28 -44.51
C SER A 308 -14.99 -6.43 -43.51
N LEU A 309 -15.33 -6.11 -42.26
CA LEU A 309 -15.65 -7.10 -41.21
C LEU A 309 -16.93 -7.89 -41.53
N ILE A 310 -17.94 -7.21 -42.06
CA ILE A 310 -19.22 -7.84 -42.42
C ILE A 310 -19.06 -8.68 -43.69
N PHE A 311 -18.52 -8.14 -44.78
CA PHE A 311 -18.53 -8.82 -46.09
C PHE A 311 -17.40 -9.83 -46.30
N ASN A 312 -16.32 -9.79 -45.52
CA ASN A 312 -15.22 -10.76 -45.63
C ASN A 312 -15.48 -11.98 -44.72
N PRO A 313 -15.70 -13.20 -45.28
CA PRO A 313 -16.04 -14.38 -44.49
C PRO A 313 -14.92 -14.81 -43.52
N PHE A 314 -13.65 -14.52 -43.82
CA PHE A 314 -12.52 -14.81 -42.93
C PHE A 314 -12.49 -13.87 -41.73
N LEU A 315 -12.66 -12.56 -41.96
CA LEU A 315 -12.73 -11.58 -40.87
C LEU A 315 -13.95 -11.76 -39.99
N ARG A 316 -15.11 -12.09 -40.58
CA ARG A 316 -16.32 -12.41 -39.82
C ARG A 316 -16.11 -13.62 -38.92
N PHE A 317 -15.47 -14.68 -39.43
CA PHE A 317 -15.15 -15.87 -38.63
C PHE A 317 -14.22 -15.53 -37.46
N LEU A 318 -13.16 -14.75 -37.71
CA LEU A 318 -12.23 -14.34 -36.67
C LEU A 318 -12.91 -13.43 -35.63
N ALA A 319 -13.79 -12.53 -36.06
CA ALA A 319 -14.58 -11.67 -35.17
C ALA A 319 -15.49 -12.50 -34.24
N VAL A 320 -16.16 -13.52 -34.79
CA VAL A 320 -16.99 -14.42 -33.98
C VAL A 320 -16.15 -15.13 -32.92
N ILE A 321 -14.98 -15.68 -33.29
CA ILE A 321 -14.07 -16.30 -32.32
C ILE A 321 -13.63 -15.30 -31.26
N PHE A 322 -13.24 -14.09 -31.67
CA PHE A 322 -12.82 -13.03 -30.76
C PHE A 322 -13.91 -12.71 -29.73
N PHE A 323 -15.15 -12.45 -30.16
CA PHE A 323 -16.24 -12.15 -29.25
C PHE A 323 -16.65 -13.34 -28.37
N LEU A 324 -16.52 -14.58 -28.85
CA LEU A 324 -16.73 -15.77 -28.04
C LEU A 324 -15.66 -15.89 -26.94
N LEU A 325 -14.39 -15.68 -27.27
CA LEU A 325 -13.30 -15.71 -26.29
C LEU A 325 -13.39 -14.55 -25.30
N LEU A 326 -13.71 -13.35 -25.78
CA LEU A 326 -13.98 -12.18 -24.94
C LEU A 326 -15.15 -12.45 -23.97
N GLY A 327 -16.25 -12.99 -24.47
CA GLY A 327 -17.41 -13.33 -23.65
C GLY A 327 -17.09 -14.41 -22.61
N ALA A 328 -16.36 -15.46 -23.00
CA ALA A 328 -15.91 -16.51 -22.08
C ALA A 328 -14.96 -15.96 -21.01
N TRP A 329 -14.06 -15.07 -21.40
CA TRP A 329 -13.11 -14.42 -20.51
C TRP A 329 -13.79 -13.48 -19.50
N LEU A 330 -14.73 -12.65 -19.96
CA LEU A 330 -15.50 -11.75 -19.09
C LEU A 330 -16.36 -12.57 -18.10
N LEU A 331 -17.01 -13.61 -18.60
CA LEU A 331 -17.79 -14.53 -17.77
C LEU A 331 -16.91 -15.20 -16.72
N PHE A 332 -15.76 -15.75 -17.12
CA PHE A 332 -14.85 -16.43 -16.20
C PHE A 332 -14.24 -15.48 -15.17
N GLY A 333 -13.83 -14.28 -15.60
CA GLY A 333 -13.35 -13.23 -14.70
C GLY A 333 -14.41 -12.84 -13.67
N TRP A 334 -15.66 -12.65 -14.09
CA TRP A 334 -16.77 -12.38 -13.17
C TRP A 334 -17.02 -13.54 -12.20
N LEU A 335 -17.03 -14.79 -12.69
CA LEU A 335 -17.22 -15.98 -11.86
C LEU A 335 -16.13 -16.15 -10.79
N LEU A 336 -14.87 -15.81 -11.10
CA LEU A 336 -13.76 -15.90 -10.15
C LEU A 336 -13.79 -14.83 -9.05
N GLN A 337 -14.58 -13.77 -9.21
CA GLN A 337 -14.73 -12.69 -8.23
C GLN A 337 -15.95 -12.90 -7.31
N ILE A 338 -16.73 -13.97 -7.52
CA ILE A 338 -17.85 -14.31 -6.64
C ILE A 338 -17.29 -14.66 -5.26
N ASP A 339 -17.84 -14.03 -4.22
CA ASP A 339 -17.48 -14.26 -2.81
C ASP A 339 -16.03 -13.86 -2.45
N VAL A 340 -15.41 -12.99 -3.25
CA VAL A 340 -14.14 -12.35 -2.90
C VAL A 340 -14.43 -10.98 -2.28
N ASN A 341 -14.24 -10.86 -0.96
CA ASN A 341 -14.62 -9.68 -0.17
C ASN A 341 -13.46 -8.70 0.06
N GLU A 342 -12.45 -8.69 -0.81
CA GLU A 342 -11.31 -7.78 -0.69
C GLU A 342 -11.74 -6.31 -0.86
N GLY A 343 -11.31 -5.47 0.07
CA GLY A 343 -11.73 -4.08 0.17
C GLY A 343 -13.12 -3.88 0.79
N TYR A 344 -13.75 -4.92 1.35
CA TYR A 344 -15.01 -4.74 2.09
C TYR A 344 -14.79 -3.85 3.33
N GLN A 345 -15.47 -2.71 3.35
CA GLN A 345 -15.33 -1.64 4.35
C GLN A 345 -16.73 -1.14 4.79
N PRO A 346 -17.38 -1.82 5.74
CA PRO A 346 -18.66 -1.39 6.27
C PRO A 346 -18.50 -0.23 7.25
N ILE A 347 -19.55 0.60 7.34
CA ILE A 347 -19.64 1.64 8.36
C ILE A 347 -19.81 0.96 9.73
N GLN A 348 -18.95 1.31 10.68
CA GLN A 348 -18.99 0.83 12.06
C GLN A 348 -19.87 1.72 12.94
N PRO A 349 -20.43 1.21 14.06
CA PRO A 349 -21.25 2.03 14.98
C PRO A 349 -20.47 3.16 15.65
N ILE A 350 -19.15 2.96 15.81
CA ILE A 350 -18.21 3.94 16.35
C ILE A 350 -17.08 4.11 15.32
N ALA A 351 -16.70 5.34 15.03
CA ALA A 351 -15.58 5.65 14.12
C ALA A 351 -14.21 5.38 14.78
N PHE A 352 -13.94 4.11 15.05
CA PHE A 352 -12.70 3.68 15.71
C PHE A 352 -11.54 3.64 14.71
N SER A 353 -10.50 4.44 14.99
CA SER A 353 -9.29 4.48 14.16
C SER A 353 -8.17 3.59 14.72
N HIS A 354 -7.76 2.58 13.95
CA HIS A 354 -6.54 1.82 14.26
C HIS A 354 -5.28 2.65 14.02
N ALA A 355 -5.29 3.59 13.07
CA ALA A 355 -4.18 4.50 12.82
C ALA A 355 -3.84 5.35 14.05
N VAL A 356 -4.84 5.88 14.75
CA VAL A 356 -4.59 6.64 15.99
C VAL A 356 -4.04 5.73 17.10
N HIS A 357 -4.62 4.55 17.29
CA HIS A 357 -4.27 3.69 18.43
C HIS A 357 -2.96 2.92 18.20
N ALA A 358 -2.86 2.16 17.12
CA ALA A 358 -1.70 1.33 16.80
C ALA A 358 -0.62 2.12 16.02
N GLY A 359 -1.02 3.10 15.20
CA GLY A 359 -0.10 3.92 14.41
C GLY A 359 0.53 5.04 15.22
N ASP A 360 -0.24 6.04 15.65
CA ASP A 360 0.30 7.24 16.31
C ASP A 360 0.73 6.96 17.74
N ASN A 361 -0.13 6.28 18.51
CA ASN A 361 0.12 5.97 19.91
C ASN A 361 0.94 4.69 20.13
N LYS A 362 1.26 3.95 19.05
CA LYS A 362 2.08 2.73 19.07
C LYS A 362 1.59 1.68 20.07
N ILE A 363 0.26 1.58 20.26
CA ILE A 363 -0.33 0.54 21.11
C ILE A 363 -0.17 -0.81 20.42
N ASP A 364 0.39 -1.78 21.12
CA ASP A 364 0.57 -3.13 20.61
C ASP A 364 -0.77 -3.79 20.26
N CYS A 365 -0.83 -4.51 19.13
CA CYS A 365 -2.05 -5.13 18.64
C CYS A 365 -2.67 -6.10 19.66
N GLN A 366 -1.83 -6.81 20.41
CA GLN A 366 -2.24 -7.87 21.34
C GLN A 366 -2.66 -7.31 22.70
N TYR A 367 -2.50 -6.01 22.94
CA TYR A 367 -3.08 -5.34 24.10
C TYR A 367 -4.61 -5.40 24.05
N CYS A 368 -5.19 -5.03 22.90
CA CYS A 368 -6.63 -5.10 22.67
C CYS A 368 -7.06 -6.51 22.20
N HIS A 369 -6.32 -7.09 21.24
CA HIS A 369 -6.62 -8.40 20.67
C HIS A 369 -5.85 -9.53 21.38
N SER A 370 -5.99 -9.60 22.71
CA SER A 370 -5.20 -10.49 23.58
C SER A 370 -5.44 -11.99 23.32
N SER A 371 -6.62 -12.34 22.81
CA SER A 371 -7.00 -13.73 22.54
C SER A 371 -6.26 -14.35 21.35
N ALA A 372 -5.64 -13.55 20.48
CA ALA A 372 -4.88 -14.04 19.33
C ALA A 372 -3.78 -15.05 19.70
N LYS A 373 -3.16 -14.90 20.88
CA LYS A 373 -2.07 -15.77 21.34
C LYS A 373 -2.52 -17.14 21.82
N HIS A 374 -3.76 -17.26 22.28
CA HIS A 374 -4.20 -18.40 23.10
C HIS A 374 -5.47 -19.08 22.59
N SER A 375 -6.26 -18.38 21.76
CA SER A 375 -7.53 -18.88 21.25
C SER A 375 -7.51 -19.04 19.74
N LYS A 376 -8.45 -19.84 19.23
CA LYS A 376 -8.74 -19.92 17.79
C LYS A 376 -9.32 -18.63 17.24
N THR A 377 -10.09 -17.90 18.05
CA THR A 377 -10.72 -16.63 17.68
C THR A 377 -10.04 -15.48 18.39
N SER A 378 -9.46 -14.56 17.62
CA SER A 378 -9.08 -13.24 18.11
C SER A 378 -10.33 -12.35 18.12
N GLY A 379 -11.01 -12.29 19.26
CA GLY A 379 -12.26 -11.53 19.39
C GLY A 379 -12.06 -10.02 19.31
N VAL A 380 -13.15 -9.30 19.06
CA VAL A 380 -13.20 -7.84 19.25
C VAL A 380 -13.05 -7.55 20.75
N PRO A 381 -12.24 -6.57 21.16
CA PRO A 381 -12.05 -6.24 22.56
C PRO A 381 -13.37 -5.84 23.24
N THR A 382 -13.53 -6.24 24.49
CA THR A 382 -14.66 -5.77 25.31
C THR A 382 -14.53 -4.28 25.60
N ALA A 383 -15.65 -3.58 25.79
CA ALA A 383 -15.64 -2.14 26.12
C ALA A 383 -14.82 -1.79 27.39
N ASN A 384 -14.62 -2.74 28.30
CA ASN A 384 -13.74 -2.56 29.46
C ASN A 384 -12.28 -2.24 29.08
N VAL A 385 -11.78 -2.79 27.97
CA VAL A 385 -10.42 -2.49 27.47
C VAL A 385 -10.31 -1.03 27.07
N CYS A 386 -11.35 -0.49 26.40
CA CYS A 386 -11.42 0.93 26.05
C CYS A 386 -11.36 1.80 27.32
N MET A 387 -12.10 1.40 28.37
CA MET A 387 -12.17 2.15 29.63
C MET A 387 -10.89 2.09 30.47
N ASN A 388 -9.89 1.30 30.11
CA ASN A 388 -8.59 1.35 30.82
C ASN A 388 -7.89 2.70 30.62
N CYS A 389 -8.08 3.33 29.46
CA CYS A 389 -7.49 4.64 29.14
C CYS A 389 -8.58 5.73 29.05
N HIS A 390 -9.74 5.41 28.46
CA HIS A 390 -10.79 6.40 28.21
C HIS A 390 -11.52 6.89 29.47
N LYS A 391 -11.23 6.37 30.67
CA LYS A 391 -11.69 7.00 31.93
C LYS A 391 -11.10 8.40 32.14
N SER A 392 -9.89 8.62 31.65
CA SER A 392 -9.15 9.88 31.80
C SER A 392 -8.99 10.65 30.49
N ILE A 393 -9.41 10.06 29.37
CA ILE A 393 -9.33 10.63 28.03
C ILE A 393 -10.75 10.77 27.48
N SER A 394 -11.32 11.97 27.65
CA SER A 394 -12.69 12.31 27.25
C SER A 394 -12.80 13.11 25.96
N GLU A 395 -11.68 13.57 25.42
CA GLU A 395 -11.62 14.37 24.20
C GLU A 395 -10.48 13.91 23.29
N TYR A 396 -10.70 14.04 21.98
CA TYR A 396 -9.71 13.78 20.96
C TYR A 396 -8.81 15.00 20.73
N ASN A 397 -7.50 14.79 20.87
CA ASN A 397 -6.46 15.82 20.70
C ASN A 397 -5.43 15.46 19.61
N GLY A 398 -5.75 14.47 18.75
CA GLY A 398 -4.90 14.03 17.65
C GLY A 398 -5.16 14.81 16.36
N GLU A 399 -4.49 14.40 15.28
CA GLU A 399 -4.77 14.92 13.94
C GLU A 399 -6.15 14.45 13.48
N LEU A 400 -6.97 15.37 12.97
CA LEU A 400 -8.30 15.01 12.47
C LEU A 400 -8.17 14.12 11.24
N PHE A 401 -9.07 13.16 11.11
CA PHE A 401 -9.08 12.21 9.99
C PHE A 401 -10.48 12.08 9.41
N GLY A 402 -10.54 11.74 8.12
CA GLY A 402 -11.79 11.70 7.38
C GLY A 402 -12.50 13.06 7.35
N ASP A 403 -13.83 13.03 7.30
CA ASP A 403 -14.70 14.21 7.35
C ASP A 403 -15.12 14.58 8.79
N TYR A 404 -14.46 14.01 9.79
CA TYR A 404 -14.82 14.22 11.20
C TYR A 404 -14.22 15.52 11.75
N SER A 405 -15.08 16.32 12.36
CA SER A 405 -14.65 17.42 13.21
C SER A 405 -14.16 16.90 14.57
N LYS A 406 -13.47 17.75 15.35
CA LYS A 406 -13.12 17.42 16.74
C LYS A 406 -14.36 17.05 17.56
N GLU A 407 -15.44 17.82 17.39
CA GLU A 407 -16.70 17.58 18.09
C GLU A 407 -17.29 16.21 17.74
N ASP A 408 -17.20 15.80 16.47
CA ASP A 408 -17.64 14.47 16.05
C ASP A 408 -16.83 13.38 16.76
N LEU A 409 -15.50 13.50 16.79
CA LEU A 409 -14.62 12.50 17.43
C LEU A 409 -14.80 12.46 18.96
N ASP A 410 -15.05 13.62 19.60
CA ASP A 410 -15.41 13.68 21.02
C ASP A 410 -16.74 12.95 21.28
N ASN A 411 -17.72 13.11 20.38
CA ASN A 411 -19.00 12.41 20.43
C ASN A 411 -18.84 10.90 20.18
N GLU A 412 -17.90 10.47 19.35
CA GLU A 412 -17.57 9.05 19.16
C GLU A 412 -17.01 8.41 20.45
N ILE A 413 -16.19 9.15 21.22
CA ILE A 413 -15.74 8.70 22.55
C ILE A 413 -16.93 8.60 23.52
N GLN A 414 -17.86 9.56 23.47
CA GLN A 414 -19.07 9.55 24.30
C GLN A 414 -19.91 8.28 24.09
N LYS A 415 -20.00 7.75 22.86
CA LYS A 415 -20.71 6.48 22.60
C LYS A 415 -20.16 5.30 23.41
N ILE A 416 -18.85 5.28 23.70
CA ILE A 416 -18.24 4.25 24.55
C ILE A 416 -18.73 4.40 26.00
N TYR A 417 -18.81 5.64 26.50
CA TYR A 417 -19.33 5.92 27.84
C TYR A 417 -20.80 5.53 27.97
N ASP A 418 -21.60 5.82 26.94
CA ASP A 418 -23.01 5.43 26.88
C ASP A 418 -23.16 3.90 26.85
N ALA A 419 -22.26 3.18 26.18
CA ALA A 419 -22.27 1.72 26.15
C ALA A 419 -22.01 1.10 27.54
N VAL A 420 -21.09 1.67 28.32
CA VAL A 420 -20.65 1.11 29.62
C VAL A 420 -21.29 1.75 30.85
N GLY A 421 -22.00 2.87 30.68
CA GLY A 421 -22.57 3.66 31.78
C GLY A 421 -21.55 4.50 32.55
N TRP A 422 -20.62 5.17 31.85
CA TRP A 422 -19.61 6.03 32.49
C TRP A 422 -20.06 7.50 32.54
N ASP A 423 -20.05 8.08 33.74
CA ASP A 423 -20.28 9.51 33.96
C ASP A 423 -18.94 10.26 33.98
N LYS A 424 -18.69 11.04 32.93
CA LYS A 424 -17.46 11.82 32.77
C LYS A 424 -17.37 13.03 33.70
N GLU A 425 -18.50 13.56 34.18
CA GLU A 425 -18.52 14.73 35.07
C GLU A 425 -18.19 14.32 36.50
N ASN A 426 -18.76 13.21 36.95
CA ASN A 426 -18.54 12.68 38.31
C ASN A 426 -17.43 11.63 38.37
N VAL A 427 -16.83 11.27 37.23
CA VAL A 427 -15.72 10.30 37.09
C VAL A 427 -16.04 8.96 37.76
N GLN A 428 -17.27 8.48 37.56
CA GLN A 428 -17.77 7.26 38.16
C GLN A 428 -18.72 6.50 37.22
N TYR A 429 -18.88 5.19 37.44
CA TYR A 429 -19.91 4.43 36.77
C TYR A 429 -21.28 4.74 37.38
N ILE A 430 -22.30 4.83 36.52
CA ILE A 430 -23.68 5.06 36.95
C ILE A 430 -24.19 3.80 37.65
N GLU A 431 -24.60 3.93 38.91
CA GLU A 431 -25.11 2.81 39.69
C GLU A 431 -26.41 2.25 39.07
N GLY A 432 -26.46 0.93 38.88
CA GLY A 432 -27.62 0.26 38.28
C GLY A 432 -27.78 0.46 36.77
N TYR A 433 -26.77 1.00 36.07
CA TYR A 433 -26.82 1.18 34.63
C TYR A 433 -26.83 -0.17 33.88
N GLU A 434 -27.80 -0.35 32.99
CA GLU A 434 -27.86 -1.48 32.09
C GLU A 434 -26.94 -1.25 30.88
N GLN A 435 -25.80 -1.92 30.86
CA GLN A 435 -24.82 -1.80 29.79
C GLN A 435 -25.38 -2.23 28.44
N LYS A 436 -25.08 -1.46 27.40
CA LYS A 436 -25.49 -1.74 26.02
C LYS A 436 -24.28 -2.20 25.22
N PRO A 437 -24.27 -3.44 24.70
CA PRO A 437 -23.17 -3.92 23.86
C PRO A 437 -23.03 -3.07 22.60
N ILE A 438 -21.79 -2.82 22.19
CA ILE A 438 -21.50 -2.16 20.91
C ILE A 438 -21.68 -3.20 19.79
N GLU A 439 -22.59 -2.93 18.87
CA GLU A 439 -22.94 -3.83 17.76
C GLU A 439 -21.96 -3.70 16.59
N TRP A 440 -20.74 -4.22 16.78
CA TRP A 440 -19.70 -4.19 15.75
C TRP A 440 -20.07 -4.99 14.50
N VAL A 441 -19.72 -4.46 13.33
CA VAL A 441 -19.87 -5.16 12.05
C VAL A 441 -18.59 -5.92 11.75
N ARG A 442 -18.69 -7.26 11.72
CA ARG A 442 -17.54 -8.12 11.44
C ARG A 442 -17.16 -8.08 9.96
N ILE A 443 -15.91 -7.71 9.70
CA ILE A 443 -15.35 -7.60 8.33
C ILE A 443 -14.83 -8.94 7.83
N HIS A 444 -13.94 -9.57 8.60
CA HIS A 444 -13.31 -10.83 8.20
C HIS A 444 -14.17 -12.03 8.60
N ASN A 445 -14.74 -12.70 7.61
CA ASN A 445 -15.52 -13.93 7.78
C ASN A 445 -14.96 -15.04 6.89
N LEU A 446 -14.99 -16.26 7.44
CA LEU A 446 -14.76 -17.50 6.72
C LEU A 446 -16.02 -18.36 6.90
N ALA A 447 -16.29 -19.25 5.96
CA ALA A 447 -17.41 -20.17 6.07
C ALA A 447 -17.25 -21.09 7.29
N ASP A 448 -18.36 -21.48 7.93
CA ASP A 448 -18.34 -22.22 9.20
C ASP A 448 -17.69 -23.62 9.10
N PHE A 449 -17.65 -24.20 7.89
CA PHE A 449 -16.95 -25.45 7.62
C PHE A 449 -15.43 -25.27 7.47
N ALA A 450 -14.91 -24.04 7.53
CA ALA A 450 -13.48 -23.77 7.54
C ALA A 450 -13.03 -23.48 8.97
N TYR A 451 -12.19 -24.36 9.50
CA TYR A 451 -11.56 -24.20 10.79
C TYR A 451 -10.27 -23.39 10.65
N TYR A 452 -10.20 -22.27 11.36
CA TYR A 452 -8.99 -21.46 11.49
C TYR A 452 -8.69 -21.20 12.97
N ASN A 453 -7.41 -21.21 13.33
CA ASN A 453 -6.96 -21.01 14.70
C ASN A 453 -5.84 -19.96 14.77
N HIS A 454 -6.14 -18.79 15.34
CA HIS A 454 -5.18 -17.70 15.49
C HIS A 454 -3.93 -18.11 16.28
N SER A 455 -4.05 -18.85 17.39
CA SER A 455 -2.90 -19.16 18.25
C SER A 455 -1.85 -20.03 17.55
N GLN A 456 -2.25 -20.90 16.63
CA GLN A 456 -1.31 -21.67 15.81
C GLN A 456 -0.51 -20.77 14.86
N HIS A 457 -1.16 -19.79 14.25
CA HIS A 457 -0.53 -18.91 13.27
C HIS A 457 0.30 -17.80 13.94
N VAL A 458 -0.16 -17.28 15.08
CA VAL A 458 0.49 -16.17 15.79
C VAL A 458 1.56 -16.67 16.75
N THR A 459 1.24 -17.64 17.62
CA THR A 459 2.16 -18.07 18.69
C THR A 459 3.12 -19.17 18.24
N VAL A 460 2.63 -20.13 17.44
CA VAL A 460 3.47 -21.27 17.01
C VAL A 460 4.26 -20.90 15.76
N ALA A 461 3.59 -20.38 14.73
CA ALA A 461 4.25 -20.00 13.48
C ALA A 461 4.92 -18.62 13.52
N GLY A 462 4.59 -17.77 14.50
CA GLY A 462 5.23 -16.45 14.65
C GLY A 462 4.89 -15.47 13.52
N LEU A 463 3.74 -15.61 12.87
CA LEU A 463 3.36 -14.74 11.75
C LEU A 463 2.99 -13.35 12.23
N ASP A 464 3.51 -12.33 11.55
CA ASP A 464 3.11 -10.94 11.76
C ASP A 464 1.66 -10.71 11.36
N CYS A 465 0.94 -9.91 12.16
CA CYS A 465 -0.47 -9.58 11.93
C CYS A 465 -0.71 -8.97 10.54
N GLN A 466 0.23 -8.11 10.10
CA GLN A 466 0.16 -7.36 8.86
C GLN A 466 0.20 -8.26 7.62
N LYS A 467 0.82 -9.44 7.72
CA LYS A 467 0.87 -10.40 6.62
C LYS A 467 -0.53 -10.89 6.21
N CYS A 468 -1.47 -10.92 7.15
CA CYS A 468 -2.84 -11.37 6.92
C CYS A 468 -3.83 -10.20 6.85
N HIS A 469 -3.70 -9.21 7.73
CA HIS A 469 -4.67 -8.10 7.85
C HIS A 469 -4.25 -6.80 7.17
N GLY A 470 -3.06 -6.76 6.54
CA GLY A 470 -2.50 -5.56 5.95
C GLY A 470 -1.92 -4.59 6.98
N PRO A 471 -1.47 -3.40 6.58
CA PRO A 471 -0.89 -2.39 7.47
C PRO A 471 -1.98 -1.70 8.32
N VAL A 472 -2.55 -2.43 9.29
CA VAL A 472 -3.67 -1.97 10.13
C VAL A 472 -3.32 -0.70 10.90
N GLU A 473 -2.05 -0.50 11.25
CA GLU A 473 -1.55 0.69 11.91
C GLU A 473 -1.64 1.98 11.06
N THR A 474 -1.99 1.89 9.78
CA THR A 474 -2.27 3.05 8.92
C THR A 474 -3.74 3.19 8.55
N MET A 475 -4.62 2.37 9.12
CA MET A 475 -6.04 2.32 8.76
C MET A 475 -6.90 3.13 9.73
N HIS A 476 -7.47 4.24 9.27
CA HIS A 476 -8.51 4.96 10.04
C HIS A 476 -9.83 4.19 10.04
N ASP A 477 -10.19 3.59 8.92
CA ASP A 477 -11.32 2.68 8.80
C ASP A 477 -10.80 1.29 8.43
N MET A 478 -11.32 0.27 9.09
CA MET A 478 -10.91 -1.09 8.82
C MET A 478 -11.56 -1.61 7.55
N TYR A 479 -10.77 -2.25 6.68
CA TYR A 479 -11.24 -2.96 5.50
C TYR A 479 -10.56 -4.32 5.37
N GLN A 480 -11.16 -5.24 4.62
CA GLN A 480 -10.54 -6.54 4.37
C GLN A 480 -9.38 -6.39 3.35
N PHE A 481 -8.13 -6.47 3.84
CA PHE A 481 -6.94 -6.34 2.99
C PHE A 481 -6.66 -7.59 2.16
N SER A 482 -6.67 -8.77 2.79
CA SER A 482 -6.40 -10.03 2.09
C SER A 482 -7.70 -10.69 1.61
N PRO A 483 -7.68 -11.40 0.48
CA PRO A 483 -8.88 -12.07 -0.05
C PRO A 483 -9.36 -13.22 0.86
N LEU A 484 -8.47 -13.85 1.63
CA LEU A 484 -8.78 -14.97 2.54
C LEU A 484 -9.48 -16.17 1.85
N THR A 485 -9.28 -16.31 0.54
CA THR A 485 -9.81 -17.44 -0.23
C THR A 485 -8.96 -18.69 -0.01
N MET A 486 -9.52 -19.86 -0.31
CA MET A 486 -8.80 -21.14 -0.16
C MET A 486 -7.45 -21.16 -0.89
N GLY A 487 -7.39 -20.58 -2.10
CA GLY A 487 -6.15 -20.48 -2.88
C GLY A 487 -5.07 -19.69 -2.14
N TRP A 488 -5.45 -18.56 -1.54
CA TRP A 488 -4.54 -17.73 -0.75
C TRP A 488 -3.98 -18.50 0.47
N CYS A 489 -4.83 -19.25 1.19
CA CYS A 489 -4.40 -20.09 2.30
C CYS A 489 -3.40 -21.17 1.85
N ILE A 490 -3.72 -21.89 0.77
CA ILE A 490 -2.86 -22.96 0.22
C ILE A 490 -1.51 -22.40 -0.21
N ASP A 491 -1.48 -21.27 -0.91
CA ASP A 491 -0.24 -20.69 -1.43
C ASP A 491 0.64 -20.17 -0.31
N CYS A 492 0.05 -19.60 0.76
CA CYS A 492 0.78 -19.26 1.96
C CYS A 492 1.39 -20.51 2.63
N HIS A 493 0.65 -21.62 2.75
CA HIS A 493 1.15 -22.87 3.32
C HIS A 493 2.23 -23.55 2.46
N ARG A 494 2.20 -23.37 1.14
CA ARG A 494 3.23 -23.88 0.22
C ARG A 494 4.57 -23.16 0.36
N THR A 495 4.54 -21.88 0.72
CA THR A 495 5.70 -20.99 0.70
C THR A 495 6.25 -20.69 2.08
N THR A 496 5.42 -20.75 3.12
CA THR A 496 5.84 -20.45 4.49
C THR A 496 6.64 -21.61 5.07
N GLU A 497 7.90 -21.33 5.41
CA GLU A 497 8.78 -22.23 6.14
C GLU A 497 8.39 -22.26 7.62
N VAL A 498 8.45 -23.44 8.24
CA VAL A 498 8.19 -23.59 9.67
C VAL A 498 9.49 -23.67 10.44
N ASP A 499 9.67 -22.78 11.41
CA ASP A 499 10.79 -22.85 12.32
C ASP A 499 10.60 -24.00 13.31
N MET A 500 11.43 -25.03 13.18
CA MET A 500 11.42 -26.21 14.03
C MET A 500 12.69 -26.33 14.88
N THR A 501 13.47 -25.26 15.00
CA THR A 501 14.76 -25.27 15.70
C THR A 501 14.62 -25.15 17.22
N GLU A 502 13.56 -24.49 17.72
CA GLU A 502 13.39 -24.22 19.16
C GLU A 502 12.52 -25.26 19.89
N ASN A 503 11.55 -25.88 19.21
CA ASN A 503 10.57 -26.75 19.86
C ASN A 503 11.01 -28.22 19.87
N GLY A 504 11.29 -28.76 21.06
CA GLY A 504 11.75 -30.15 21.25
C GLY A 504 10.83 -31.26 20.70
N TYR A 505 9.54 -30.97 20.50
CA TYR A 505 8.59 -31.87 19.82
C TYR A 505 8.87 -32.03 18.32
N TYR A 506 9.29 -30.95 17.66
CA TYR A 506 9.42 -30.89 16.20
C TYR A 506 10.79 -31.30 15.67
N LYS A 507 11.83 -31.33 16.52
CA LYS A 507 13.21 -31.66 16.08
C LYS A 507 13.32 -33.01 15.36
N ASN A 508 12.73 -34.07 15.91
CA ASN A 508 12.80 -35.39 15.29
C ASN A 508 11.99 -35.49 13.98
N ILE A 509 10.90 -34.71 13.87
CA ILE A 509 10.07 -34.64 12.66
C ILE A 509 10.79 -33.80 11.61
N HIS A 510 11.42 -32.70 12.01
CA HIS A 510 12.27 -31.86 11.17
C HIS A 510 13.36 -32.70 10.52
N ASP A 511 14.18 -33.41 11.29
CA ASP A 511 15.30 -34.20 10.77
C ASP A 511 14.83 -35.27 9.77
N GLN A 512 13.68 -35.91 10.02
CA GLN A 512 13.11 -36.92 9.12
C GLN A 512 12.56 -36.32 7.83
N LEU A 513 11.80 -35.23 7.91
CA LEU A 513 11.21 -34.57 6.75
C LEU A 513 12.27 -33.85 5.92
N ALA A 514 13.18 -33.13 6.56
CA ALA A 514 14.35 -32.51 5.94
C ALA A 514 15.15 -33.55 5.13
N LYS A 515 15.44 -34.71 5.73
CA LYS A 515 16.12 -35.82 5.04
C LYS A 515 15.30 -36.42 3.90
N LYS A 516 13.98 -36.56 4.07
CA LYS A 516 13.08 -37.14 3.05
C LYS A 516 12.98 -36.25 1.81
N TYR A 517 12.88 -34.94 2.01
CA TYR A 517 12.70 -33.96 0.94
C TYR A 517 14.02 -33.33 0.47
N GLY A 518 15.13 -33.59 1.17
CA GLY A 518 16.45 -33.04 0.83
C GLY A 518 16.56 -31.53 1.05
N VAL A 519 15.87 -30.99 2.04
CA VAL A 519 15.79 -29.55 2.34
C VAL A 519 16.20 -29.28 3.78
N GLU A 520 16.84 -28.14 4.05
CA GLU A 520 17.20 -27.73 5.42
C GLU A 520 16.01 -27.20 6.22
N LYS A 521 14.99 -26.67 5.53
CA LYS A 521 13.76 -26.18 6.12
C LYS A 521 12.57 -26.78 5.41
N VAL A 522 11.51 -27.06 6.15
CA VAL A 522 10.27 -27.60 5.56
C VAL A 522 9.18 -26.55 5.58
N THR A 523 8.29 -26.62 4.60
CA THR A 523 7.10 -25.78 4.54
C THR A 523 5.93 -26.44 5.24
N GLU A 524 4.91 -25.65 5.62
CA GLU A 524 3.68 -26.18 6.22
C GLU A 524 3.01 -27.23 5.29
N ALA A 525 3.07 -27.01 3.98
CA ALA A 525 2.61 -27.99 3.01
C ALA A 525 3.32 -29.36 3.12
N GLN A 526 4.62 -29.37 3.40
CA GLN A 526 5.40 -30.61 3.60
C GLN A 526 5.12 -31.29 4.95
N MET A 527 4.60 -30.54 5.93
CA MET A 527 4.08 -31.07 7.21
C MET A 527 2.63 -31.56 7.12
N GLY A 528 2.04 -31.47 5.92
CA GLY A 528 0.68 -31.93 5.66
C GLY A 528 -0.39 -30.88 5.95
N GLY A 529 -0.05 -29.59 6.05
CA GLY A 529 -1.01 -28.49 6.18
C GLY A 529 -1.89 -28.24 4.95
N LEU A 530 -1.92 -29.17 4.00
CA LEU A 530 -2.80 -29.19 2.82
C LEU A 530 -3.81 -30.35 2.87
N GLU A 531 -3.88 -31.09 3.98
CA GLU A 531 -4.85 -32.17 4.17
C GLU A 531 -6.24 -31.60 4.49
N CYS A 532 -7.28 -32.07 3.78
CA CYS A 532 -8.65 -31.55 3.93
C CYS A 532 -9.14 -31.59 5.39
N GLY A 533 -8.87 -32.69 6.11
CA GLY A 533 -9.34 -32.89 7.48
C GLY A 533 -8.68 -31.99 8.54
N LYS A 534 -7.64 -31.23 8.18
CA LYS A 534 -7.02 -30.25 9.11
C LYS A 534 -7.72 -28.89 9.08
N CYS A 535 -8.44 -28.60 7.99
CA CYS A 535 -9.08 -27.30 7.77
C CYS A 535 -10.61 -27.40 7.66
N HIS A 536 -11.18 -28.56 7.31
CA HIS A 536 -12.60 -28.69 6.93
C HIS A 536 -13.37 -29.81 7.62
N TYR A 537 -13.15 -30.00 8.93
CA TYR A 537 -13.69 -31.14 9.68
C TYR A 537 -15.09 -30.93 10.25
#